data_AF-U5WYI7-F1
#
_entry.id   AF-U5WYI7-F1
#
_cell.length_a   1.000
_cell.length_b   1.000
_cell.length_c   1.000
_cell.angle_alpha   90.00
_cell.angle_beta   90.00
_cell.angle_gamma   90.00
#
_symmetry.space_group_name_H-M   'P 1'
#
loop_
_entity.id
_entity.type
_entity.pdbx_description
1 polymer ?
#
loop_
_entity_poly.entity_id
_entity_poly.type
_entity_poly.pdbx_seq_one_letter_code
_entity_poly.pdbx_strand_id
1 'polypeptide(L)'
;MAWTHIAEIAEVSVSAVRKWRKGYDASPESRSRLAKFTALLDTLEEEAHIDDPATWMEMELPLAAGYYIRPLDLYLNGQDMALFDIAEQRGPVEHILDSVRPGWRANRSSFEVFSDTDGMRSIRIRGE
;
A
#
# COMPACT_ATOMS: atom_id res chain seq x y z
N MET A 1 5.44 -7.93 -4.53
CA MET A 1 6.08 -7.37 -3.33
C MET A 1 7.57 -7.05 -3.49
N ALA A 2 7.94 -5.77 -3.35
CA ALA A 2 9.31 -5.28 -3.36
C ALA A 2 10.03 -5.42 -2.00
N TRP A 3 11.35 -5.61 -2.03
CA TRP A 3 12.17 -5.73 -0.81
C TRP A 3 12.21 -4.47 0.06
N THR A 4 11.95 -3.30 -0.54
CA THR A 4 11.80 -2.04 0.19
C THR A 4 10.58 -2.09 1.12
N HIS A 5 9.46 -2.61 0.64
CA HIS A 5 8.25 -2.76 1.46
C HIS A 5 8.45 -3.78 2.58
N ILE A 6 9.14 -4.91 2.32
CA ILE A 6 9.51 -5.87 3.37
C ILE A 6 10.37 -5.20 4.46
N ALA A 7 11.27 -4.30 4.06
CA ALA A 7 12.09 -3.54 5.00
C ALA A 7 11.25 -2.55 5.82
N GLU A 8 10.31 -1.84 5.19
CA GLU A 8 9.36 -0.94 5.87
C GLU A 8 8.48 -1.69 6.87
N ILE A 9 7.87 -2.81 6.47
CA ILE A 9 7.03 -3.67 7.30
C ILE A 9 7.81 -4.20 8.52
N ALA A 10 9.04 -4.64 8.30
CA ALA A 10 9.88 -5.13 9.38
C ALA A 10 10.54 -4.01 10.20
N GLU A 11 10.35 -2.74 9.82
CA GLU A 11 11.01 -1.55 10.37
C GLU A 11 12.54 -1.68 10.43
N VAL A 12 13.14 -2.12 9.33
CA VAL A 12 14.60 -2.26 9.18
C VAL A 12 15.08 -1.63 7.89
N SER A 13 16.39 -1.52 7.72
CA SER A 13 16.98 -1.12 6.44
C SER A 13 16.87 -2.25 5.39
N VAL A 14 16.82 -1.87 4.11
CA VAL A 14 16.95 -2.82 2.98
C VAL A 14 18.24 -3.65 3.09
N SER A 15 19.31 -3.07 3.63
CA SER A 15 20.57 -3.77 3.89
C SER A 15 20.43 -4.90 4.91
N ALA A 16 19.56 -4.76 5.92
CA ALA A 16 19.24 -5.84 6.85
C ALA A 16 18.51 -6.98 6.15
N VAL A 17 17.50 -6.68 5.33
CA VAL A 17 16.78 -7.67 4.51
C VAL A 17 17.75 -8.40 3.57
N ARG A 18 18.70 -7.69 2.96
CA ARG A 18 19.77 -8.30 2.14
C ARG A 18 20.66 -9.26 2.93
N LYS A 19 20.93 -9.00 4.21
CA LYS A 19 21.66 -9.93 5.09
C LYS A 19 20.81 -11.16 5.38
N TRP A 20 19.52 -11.00 5.68
CA TRP A 20 18.63 -12.15 5.93
C TRP A 20 18.58 -13.11 4.74
N ARG A 21 18.52 -12.56 3.53
CA ARG A 21 18.60 -13.35 2.29
C ARG A 21 19.90 -14.13 2.09
N LYS A 22 20.96 -13.78 2.81
CA LYS A 22 22.24 -14.51 2.84
C LYS A 22 22.32 -15.55 3.97
N GLY A 23 21.21 -15.77 4.69
CA GLY A 23 21.13 -16.74 5.79
C GLY A 23 21.46 -16.16 7.16
N TYR A 24 21.57 -14.84 7.30
CA TYR A 24 21.69 -14.22 8.63
C TYR A 24 20.32 -14.15 9.31
N ASP A 25 20.31 -14.22 10.64
CA ASP A 25 19.06 -14.20 11.39
C ASP A 25 18.41 -12.82 11.46
N ALA A 26 17.08 -12.83 11.43
CA ALA A 26 16.24 -11.70 11.79
C ALA A 26 16.00 -11.65 13.31
N SER A 27 15.89 -10.46 13.88
CA SER A 27 15.54 -10.32 15.29
C SER A 27 14.14 -10.92 15.57
N PRO A 28 13.85 -11.36 16.81
CA PRO A 28 12.51 -11.80 17.19
C PRO A 28 11.42 -10.77 16.84
N GLU A 29 11.63 -9.48 17.11
CA GLU A 29 10.72 -8.39 16.70
C GLU A 29 10.44 -8.38 15.20
N SER A 30 11.50 -8.45 14.38
CA SER A 30 11.35 -8.42 12.92
C SER A 30 10.56 -9.64 12.43
N ARG A 31 10.83 -10.82 12.99
CA ARG A 31 10.09 -12.04 12.68
C ARG A 31 8.61 -11.93 13.09
N SER A 32 8.33 -11.34 14.24
CA SER A 32 6.97 -11.10 14.71
C SER A 32 6.20 -10.15 13.80
N ARG A 33 6.80 -9.03 13.36
CA ARG A 33 6.20 -8.11 12.39
C ARG A 33 5.90 -8.80 11.06
N LEU A 34 6.88 -9.52 10.52
CA LEU A 34 6.70 -10.25 9.25
C LEU A 34 5.63 -11.34 9.37
N ALA A 35 5.59 -12.08 10.50
CA ALA A 35 4.56 -13.08 10.74
C ALA A 35 3.15 -12.48 10.81
N LYS A 36 2.99 -11.33 11.47
CA LYS A 36 1.72 -10.58 11.49
C LYS A 36 1.30 -10.13 10.09
N PHE A 37 2.25 -9.64 9.30
CA PHE A 37 1.99 -9.24 7.93
C PHE A 37 1.59 -10.43 7.05
N THR A 38 2.29 -11.57 7.16
CA THR A 38 1.91 -12.80 6.45
C THR A 38 0.51 -13.26 6.82
N ALA A 39 0.16 -13.29 8.12
CA ALA A 39 -1.19 -13.64 8.55
C ALA A 39 -2.26 -12.69 8.00
N LEU A 40 -1.95 -11.39 7.87
CA LEU A 40 -2.84 -10.43 7.21
C LEU A 40 -3.02 -10.75 5.73
N LEU A 41 -1.95 -11.10 5.00
CA LEU A 41 -2.07 -11.51 3.60
C LEU A 41 -2.91 -12.78 3.44
N ASP A 42 -2.70 -13.78 4.30
CA ASP A 42 -3.50 -15.02 4.31
C ASP A 42 -4.98 -14.69 4.56
N THR A 43 -5.28 -13.79 5.51
CA THR A 43 -6.66 -13.37 5.81
C THR A 43 -7.30 -12.63 4.64
N LEU A 44 -6.54 -11.80 3.90
CA LEU A 44 -7.04 -11.10 2.71
C LEU A 44 -7.36 -12.08 1.56
N GLU A 45 -6.57 -13.14 1.40
CA GLU A 45 -6.83 -14.19 0.43
C GLU A 45 -8.10 -14.97 0.79
N GLU A 46 -8.19 -15.42 2.04
CA GLU A 46 -9.24 -16.32 2.51
C GLU A 46 -10.59 -15.60 2.67
N GLU A 47 -10.62 -14.45 3.34
CA GLU A 47 -11.86 -13.79 3.77
C GLU A 47 -12.31 -12.69 2.81
N ALA A 48 -11.37 -11.94 2.21
CA ALA A 48 -11.67 -10.87 1.25
C ALA A 48 -11.60 -11.34 -0.22
N HIS A 49 -11.23 -12.59 -0.47
CA HIS A 49 -11.12 -13.19 -1.80
C HIS A 49 -10.22 -12.40 -2.76
N ILE A 50 -9.10 -11.88 -2.24
CA ILE A 50 -8.08 -11.22 -3.05
C ILE A 50 -7.11 -12.28 -3.57
N ASP A 51 -7.12 -12.55 -4.88
CA ASP A 51 -6.31 -13.60 -5.51
C ASP A 51 -4.79 -13.41 -5.34
N ASP A 52 -4.30 -12.16 -5.33
CA ASP A 52 -2.90 -11.82 -5.07
C ASP A 52 -2.81 -10.68 -4.04
N PRO A 53 -2.89 -10.98 -2.73
CA PRO A 53 -2.86 -9.97 -1.68
C PRO A 53 -1.56 -9.17 -1.69
N ALA A 54 -0.44 -9.80 -2.00
CA ALA A 54 0.86 -9.15 -2.01
C ALA A 54 0.93 -8.07 -3.10
N THR A 55 0.43 -8.34 -4.30
CA THR A 55 0.35 -7.32 -5.36
C THR A 55 -0.71 -6.28 -5.05
N TRP A 56 -1.89 -6.69 -4.57
CA TRP A 56 -2.96 -5.76 -4.20
C TRP A 56 -2.50 -4.73 -3.16
N MET A 57 -1.71 -5.14 -2.17
CA MET A 57 -1.12 -4.25 -1.16
C MET A 57 -0.25 -3.14 -1.77
N GLU A 58 0.35 -3.38 -2.93
CA GLU A 58 1.21 -2.42 -3.64
C GLU A 58 0.45 -1.53 -4.62
N MET A 59 -0.78 -1.90 -4.98
CA MET A 59 -1.61 -1.18 -5.93
C MET A 59 -2.22 0.07 -5.31
N GLU A 60 -2.44 1.08 -6.15
CA GLU A 60 -3.18 2.28 -5.74
C GLU A 60 -4.65 1.93 -5.50
N LEU A 61 -5.19 2.45 -4.40
CA LEU A 61 -6.62 2.40 -4.14
C LEU A 61 -7.40 3.09 -5.26
N PRO A 62 -8.64 2.65 -5.55
CA PRO A 62 -9.45 3.18 -6.65
C PRO A 62 -10.01 4.57 -6.32
N LEU A 63 -9.13 5.57 -6.28
CA LEU A 63 -9.43 6.97 -5.98
C LEU A 63 -9.42 7.82 -7.25
N ALA A 64 -9.97 9.04 -7.14
CA ALA A 64 -9.86 10.02 -8.20
C ALA A 64 -8.40 10.33 -8.57
N ALA A 65 -8.16 10.66 -9.85
CA ALA A 65 -6.81 10.90 -10.36
C ALA A 65 -6.05 11.97 -9.55
N GLY A 66 -4.81 11.65 -9.21
CA GLY A 66 -3.90 12.51 -8.45
C GLY A 66 -3.80 12.14 -6.96
N TYR A 67 -4.57 11.17 -6.47
CA TYR A 67 -4.35 10.57 -5.15
C TYR A 67 -3.58 9.26 -5.30
N TYR A 68 -2.55 9.09 -4.48
CA TYR A 68 -1.64 7.95 -4.49
C TYR A 68 -1.59 7.34 -3.10
N ILE A 69 -2.57 6.51 -2.77
CA ILE A 69 -2.66 5.81 -1.49
C ILE A 69 -2.78 4.33 -1.79
N ARG A 70 -1.95 3.51 -1.15
CA ARG A 70 -1.94 2.06 -1.30
C ARG A 70 -2.49 1.40 -0.03
N PRO A 71 -3.04 0.18 -0.09
CA PRO A 71 -3.40 -0.57 1.11
C PRO A 71 -2.21 -0.77 2.06
N LEU A 72 -0.99 -0.96 1.53
CA LEU A 72 0.23 -1.03 2.34
C LEU A 72 0.43 0.21 3.22
N ASP A 73 0.08 1.40 2.72
CA ASP A 73 0.22 2.62 3.51
C ASP A 73 -0.75 2.61 4.71
N LEU A 74 -1.92 1.99 4.59
CA LEU A 74 -2.86 1.82 5.71
C LEU A 74 -2.30 0.86 6.75
N TYR A 75 -1.77 -0.28 6.32
CA TYR A 75 -1.12 -1.26 7.19
C TYR A 75 0.06 -0.64 7.96
N LEU A 76 0.96 0.07 7.26
CA LEU A 76 2.12 0.72 7.88
C LEU A 76 1.73 1.81 8.91
N ASN A 77 0.54 2.40 8.77
CA ASN A 77 -0.01 3.37 9.73
C ASN A 77 -0.94 2.72 10.78
N GLY A 78 -0.96 1.38 10.89
CA GLY A 78 -1.75 0.63 11.85
C GLY A 78 -3.26 0.70 11.63
N GLN A 79 -3.70 0.99 10.40
CA GLN A 79 -5.12 1.12 10.03
C GLN A 79 -5.67 -0.19 9.45
N ASP A 80 -5.36 -1.32 10.11
CA ASP A 80 -5.65 -2.67 9.61
C ASP A 80 -7.16 -2.89 9.39
N MET A 81 -8.01 -2.36 10.28
CA MET A 81 -9.47 -2.48 10.14
C MET A 81 -9.99 -1.76 8.89
N ALA A 82 -9.49 -0.56 8.60
CA ALA A 82 -9.88 0.18 7.39
C ALA A 82 -9.39 -0.51 6.12
N LEU A 83 -8.22 -1.16 6.19
CA LEU A 83 -7.73 -2.00 5.09
C LEU A 83 -8.70 -3.16 4.82
N PHE A 84 -9.19 -3.86 5.85
CA PHE A 84 -10.20 -4.92 5.68
C PHE A 84 -11.54 -4.38 5.18
N ASP A 85 -12.02 -3.24 5.70
CA ASP A 85 -13.25 -2.63 5.20
C ASP A 85 -13.17 -2.29 3.71
N ILE A 86 -12.00 -1.86 3.22
CA ILE A 86 -11.74 -1.62 1.80
C ILE A 86 -11.67 -2.94 1.01
N ALA A 87 -10.92 -3.92 1.52
CA ALA A 87 -10.75 -5.23 0.86
C ALA A 87 -12.09 -5.94 0.65
N GLU A 88 -12.95 -5.91 1.68
CA GLU A 88 -14.29 -6.50 1.66
C GLU A 88 -15.36 -5.60 1.03
N GLN A 89 -14.99 -4.43 0.51
CA GLN A 89 -15.88 -3.48 -0.14
C GLN A 89 -17.07 -3.03 0.74
N ARG A 90 -16.85 -2.88 2.06
CA ARG A 90 -17.87 -2.51 3.05
C ARG A 90 -18.35 -1.06 2.94
N GLY A 91 -17.72 -0.26 2.06
CA GLY A 91 -18.16 1.08 1.73
C GLY A 91 -17.25 1.76 0.70
N PRO A 92 -17.58 2.99 0.28
CA PRO A 92 -16.71 3.77 -0.59
C PRO A 92 -15.36 4.03 0.07
N VAL A 93 -14.27 3.83 -0.67
CA VAL A 93 -12.90 3.98 -0.17
C VAL A 93 -12.68 5.38 0.41
N GLU A 94 -13.22 6.41 -0.24
CA GLU A 94 -13.10 7.79 0.22
C GLU A 94 -13.73 8.03 1.58
N HIS A 95 -14.85 7.36 1.88
CA HIS A 95 -15.52 7.47 3.17
C HIS A 95 -14.71 6.78 4.27
N ILE A 96 -14.12 5.62 3.96
CA ILE A 96 -13.24 4.91 4.89
C ILE A 96 -12.00 5.75 5.18
N LEU A 97 -11.38 6.35 4.17
CA LEU A 97 -10.21 7.22 4.37
C LEU A 97 -10.52 8.49 5.18
N ASP A 98 -11.76 8.99 5.14
CA ASP A 98 -12.17 10.15 5.94
C ASP A 98 -12.13 9.89 7.44
N SER A 99 -12.39 8.66 7.87
CA SER A 99 -12.38 8.30 9.28
C SER A 99 -10.96 8.03 9.80
N VAL A 100 -10.09 7.44 8.98
CA VAL A 100 -8.76 6.98 9.44
C VAL A 100 -7.59 7.87 9.06
N ARG A 101 -7.73 8.76 8.07
CA ARG A 101 -6.63 9.59 7.57
C ARG A 101 -7.03 11.06 7.40
N PRO A 102 -7.18 11.83 8.49
CA PRO A 102 -7.57 13.23 8.42
C PRO A 102 -6.72 14.05 7.44
N GLY A 103 -7.37 14.82 6.56
CA GLY A 103 -6.69 15.70 5.60
C GLY A 103 -6.08 15.00 4.39
N TRP A 104 -6.29 13.69 4.17
CA TRP A 104 -5.76 12.97 3.01
C TRP A 104 -6.13 13.64 1.68
N ARG A 105 -7.31 14.26 1.60
CA ARG A 105 -7.79 14.97 0.40
C ARG A 105 -6.96 16.21 0.03
N ALA A 106 -6.25 16.81 0.98
CA ALA A 106 -5.40 17.97 0.70
C ALA A 106 -4.14 17.59 -0.09
N ASN A 107 -3.73 16.31 -0.06
CA ASN A 107 -2.51 15.82 -0.69
C ASN A 107 -2.75 15.26 -2.10
N ARG A 108 -3.54 15.98 -2.91
CA ARG A 108 -3.70 15.65 -4.33
C ARG A 108 -2.50 16.17 -5.11
N SER A 109 -1.92 15.33 -5.96
CA SER A 109 -0.85 15.75 -6.87
C SER A 109 -1.31 16.88 -7.79
N SER A 110 -0.49 17.93 -7.86
CA SER A 110 -0.63 19.04 -8.80
C SER A 110 -0.36 18.63 -10.25
N PHE A 111 0.17 17.43 -10.48
CA PHE A 111 0.47 16.91 -11.81
C PHE A 111 -0.59 15.90 -12.25
N GLU A 112 -0.76 15.79 -13.56
CA GLU A 112 -1.58 14.75 -14.18
C GLU A 112 -0.88 14.13 -15.37
N VAL A 113 -1.16 12.84 -15.58
CA VAL A 113 -0.73 12.11 -16.77
C VAL A 113 -1.83 12.25 -17.82
N PHE A 114 -1.45 12.63 -19.03
CA PHE A 114 -2.36 12.73 -20.18
C PHE A 114 -1.75 12.03 -21.41
N SER A 115 -2.58 11.74 -22.41
CA SER A 115 -2.10 11.30 -23.71
C SER A 115 -1.84 12.51 -24.59
N ASP A 116 -0.60 12.71 -25.00
CA ASP A 116 -0.21 13.80 -25.89
C ASP A 116 -0.57 13.48 -27.34
N THR A 117 -0.40 14.44 -28.23
CA THR A 117 -0.73 14.37 -29.67
C THR A 117 0.05 13.29 -30.42
N ASP A 118 1.18 12.85 -29.89
CA ASP A 118 1.98 11.72 -30.40
C ASP A 118 1.50 10.35 -29.89
N GLY A 119 0.45 10.32 -29.06
CA GLY A 119 -0.09 9.12 -28.43
C GLY A 119 0.68 8.63 -27.20
N MET A 120 1.76 9.32 -26.81
CA MET A 120 2.57 8.97 -25.65
C MET A 120 1.97 9.54 -24.37
N ARG A 121 2.29 8.89 -23.23
CA ARG A 121 1.93 9.41 -21.91
C ARG A 121 2.90 10.51 -21.51
N SER A 122 2.36 11.71 -21.33
CA SER A 122 3.09 12.89 -20.88
C SER A 122 2.56 13.36 -19.52
N ILE A 123 3.35 14.16 -18.80
CA ILE A 123 2.99 14.75 -17.51
C ILE A 123 2.86 16.26 -17.67
N ARG A 124 1.80 16.86 -17.12
CA ARG A 124 1.61 18.32 -17.06
C ARG A 124 1.08 18.75 -15.71
N ILE A 125 1.10 20.06 -15.44
CA ILE A 125 0.40 20.63 -14.29
C ILE A 125 -1.11 20.53 -14.54
N ARG A 126 -1.84 20.05 -13.55
CA ARG A 126 -3.29 19.87 -13.61
C ARG A 126 -3.97 21.24 -13.68
N GLY A 127 -4.74 21.48 -14.75
CA GLY A 127 -5.45 22.73 -14.99
C GLY A 127 -4.79 23.66 -16.02
N GLU A 128 -3.61 23.29 -16.53
CA GLU A 128 -3.01 23.81 -17.78
C GLU A 128 -3.36 22.89 -18.97
#